data_AF-A0A8T3R3M6-F1
#
_entry.id   AF-A0A8T3R3M6-F1
#
_cell.length_a   1.000
_cell.length_b   1.000
_cell.length_c   1.000
_cell.angle_alpha   90.00
_cell.angle_beta   90.00
_cell.angle_gamma   90.00
#
_symmetry.space_group_name_H-M   'P 1'
#
loop_
_entity.id
_entity.type
_entity.pdbx_description
1 polymer ?
#
loop_
_entity_poly.entity_id
_entity_poly.type
_entity_poly.pdbx_seq_one_letter_code
_entity_poly.pdbx_strand_id
1 'polypeptide(L)'
;MSVAAEAIPKADPVIHILWINAGLSCDGDSVALTAATQPSIEEIALGALPGLPKIQVHWPLIDFENGPVGGADDFIEWFFKADRGELEPFVLVIEGSIPNEAIKKEGYWSGFGNNPATGQPITTSEWLDRLTPKALAVVAAGTCAAYGGIHAMAGNPTGAMGVPDYLGWGWKSKAGIPIV
;
A
#
# COMPACT_ATOMS: atom_id res chain seq x y z
N MET A 1 8.52 4.28 52.77
CA MET A 1 7.90 5.00 51.65
C MET A 1 8.12 4.17 50.40
N SER A 2 7.06 3.52 49.90
CA SER A 2 7.10 2.76 48.65
C SER A 2 7.05 3.77 47.51
N VAL A 3 8.06 3.76 46.64
CA VAL A 3 8.04 4.50 45.39
C VAL A 3 7.14 3.69 44.45
N ALA A 4 5.98 4.24 44.11
CA ALA A 4 5.12 3.67 43.08
C ALA A 4 5.91 3.68 41.76
N ALA A 5 5.96 2.54 41.09
CA ALA A 5 6.51 2.45 39.75
C ALA A 5 5.69 3.36 38.82
N GLU A 6 6.34 4.39 38.30
CA GLU A 6 5.77 5.28 37.30
C GLU A 6 5.45 4.45 36.05
N ALA A 7 4.18 4.44 35.63
CA ALA A 7 3.76 3.71 34.46
C ALA A 7 4.48 4.27 33.24
N ILE A 8 5.27 3.42 32.56
CA ILE A 8 5.91 3.78 31.29
C ILE A 8 4.78 4.22 30.35
N PRO A 9 4.79 5.46 29.82
CA PRO A 9 3.76 5.90 28.90
C PRO A 9 3.74 4.95 27.70
N LYS A 10 2.54 4.43 27.40
CA LYS A 10 2.31 3.55 26.26
C LYS A 10 2.76 4.31 25.01
N ALA A 11 3.79 3.80 24.32
CA ALA A 11 4.30 4.44 23.12
C ALA A 11 3.14 4.72 22.15
N ASP A 12 3.17 5.91 21.54
CA ASP A 12 2.13 6.30 20.58
C ASP A 12 2.04 5.24 19.47
N PRO A 13 0.83 4.80 19.10
CA PRO A 13 0.67 3.79 18.06
C PRO A 13 1.25 4.32 16.75
N VAL A 14 2.12 3.52 16.11
CA VAL A 14 2.61 3.79 14.76
C VAL A 14 1.63 3.20 13.77
N ILE A 15 1.22 3.98 12.77
CA ILE A 15 0.47 3.50 11.62
C ILE A 15 1.41 3.44 10.43
N HIS A 16 1.53 2.26 9.82
CA HIS A 16 2.29 2.08 8.60
C HIS A 16 1.43 2.39 7.38
N ILE A 17 1.98 3.09 6.39
CA ILE A 17 1.37 3.26 5.07
C ILE A 17 2.17 2.40 4.11
N LEU A 18 1.55 1.33 3.59
CA LEU A 18 2.11 0.52 2.53
C LEU A 18 1.58 1.02 1.19
N TRP A 19 2.43 1.68 0.40
CA TRP A 19 2.03 2.26 -0.88
C TRP A 19 2.51 1.40 -2.05
N ILE A 20 1.57 0.82 -2.79
CA ILE A 20 1.84 0.07 -4.03
C ILE A 20 1.47 0.96 -5.22
N ASN A 21 2.46 1.60 -5.82
CA ASN A 21 2.35 2.28 -7.12
C ASN A 21 2.54 1.33 -8.31
N ALA A 22 2.83 0.06 -8.06
CA ALA A 22 2.95 -0.97 -9.08
C ALA A 22 1.59 -1.48 -9.62
N GLY A 23 0.50 -0.70 -9.52
CA GLY A 23 -0.62 -0.88 -10.45
C GLY A 23 -0.22 -0.58 -11.90
N LEU A 24 -1.16 -0.58 -12.82
CA LEU A 24 -0.93 0.15 -14.08
C LEU A 24 -1.01 1.63 -13.71
N SER A 25 0.16 2.24 -13.50
CA SER A 25 0.35 3.56 -12.89
C SER A 25 1.25 4.44 -13.75
N CYS A 26 1.05 5.76 -13.64
CA CYS A 26 1.98 6.77 -14.15
C CYS A 26 2.74 7.51 -13.03
N ASP A 27 2.50 7.11 -11.78
CA ASP A 27 3.04 7.71 -10.55
C ASP A 27 2.68 9.20 -10.37
N GLY A 28 1.64 9.65 -11.08
CA GLY A 28 1.20 11.04 -11.07
C GLY A 28 0.50 11.42 -9.76
N ASP A 29 -0.23 10.50 -9.13
CA ASP A 29 -0.90 10.75 -7.85
C ASP A 29 0.14 10.85 -6.72
N SER A 30 1.16 9.99 -6.81
CA SER A 30 2.41 10.07 -6.06
C SER A 30 3.09 11.44 -6.16
N VAL A 31 3.37 11.91 -7.38
CA VAL A 31 4.00 13.23 -7.60
C VAL A 31 3.09 14.36 -7.09
N ALA A 32 1.78 14.28 -7.35
CA ALA A 32 0.82 15.28 -6.89
C ALA A 32 0.79 15.40 -5.36
N LEU A 33 0.91 14.29 -4.61
CA LEU A 33 0.95 14.31 -3.15
C LEU A 33 2.16 15.09 -2.60
N THR A 34 3.30 15.06 -3.29
CA THR A 34 4.48 15.85 -2.87
C THR A 34 4.29 17.36 -3.01
N ALA A 35 3.29 17.81 -3.78
CA ALA A 35 2.92 19.22 -3.90
C ALA A 35 1.87 19.67 -2.87
N ALA A 36 1.41 18.77 -1.98
CA ALA A 36 0.45 19.11 -0.94
C ALA A 36 1.04 20.11 0.07
N THR A 37 0.20 21.02 0.57
CA THR A 37 0.64 22.07 1.52
C THR A 37 -0.26 22.15 2.77
N GLN A 38 -1.29 21.31 2.87
CA GLN A 38 -2.34 21.43 3.90
C GLN A 38 -2.98 20.07 4.28
N PRO A 39 -2.28 19.20 5.02
CA PRO A 39 -0.87 19.26 5.36
C PRO A 39 0.02 18.82 4.19
N SER A 40 1.33 19.09 4.27
CA SER A 40 2.32 18.50 3.37
C SER A 40 2.65 17.05 3.75
N ILE A 41 3.29 16.30 2.85
CA ILE A 41 3.72 14.93 3.15
C ILE A 41 4.80 14.89 4.25
N GLU A 42 5.66 15.90 4.29
CA GLU A 42 6.69 16.05 5.33
C GLU A 42 6.07 16.33 6.69
N GLU A 43 5.02 17.17 6.75
CA GLU A 43 4.28 17.41 8.00
C GLU A 43 3.64 16.13 8.54
N ILE A 44 3.13 15.27 7.66
CA ILE A 44 2.61 13.95 8.04
C ILE A 44 3.73 13.03 8.51
N ALA A 45 4.80 12.87 7.71
CA ALA A 45 5.89 11.93 7.99
C ALA A 45 6.70 12.32 9.24
N LEU A 46 6.84 13.62 9.51
CA LEU A 46 7.54 14.15 10.68
C LEU A 46 6.64 14.33 11.90
N GLY A 47 5.34 14.01 11.80
CA GLY A 47 4.40 14.10 12.92
C GLY A 47 4.20 15.53 13.42
N ALA A 48 4.18 16.51 12.51
CA ALA A 48 4.02 17.93 12.86
C ALA A 48 2.65 18.26 13.48
N LEU A 49 1.65 17.39 13.27
CA LEU A 49 0.28 17.55 13.75
C LEU A 49 0.09 16.88 15.12
N PRO A 50 -0.09 17.63 16.22
CA PRO A 50 -0.19 17.07 17.56
C PRO A 50 -1.46 16.24 17.75
N GLY A 51 -1.34 15.13 18.49
CA GLY A 51 -2.46 14.25 18.81
C GLY A 51 -2.80 13.23 17.72
N LEU A 52 -2.09 13.23 16.59
CA LEU A 52 -2.19 12.18 15.58
C LEU A 52 -1.19 11.04 15.85
N PRO A 53 -1.52 9.79 15.45
CA PRO A 53 -0.59 8.68 15.46
C PRO A 53 0.67 9.00 14.64
N LYS A 54 1.82 8.42 15.04
CA LYS A 54 3.03 8.50 14.24
C LYS A 54 2.81 7.72 12.93
N ILE A 55 3.16 8.33 11.80
CA ILE A 55 3.06 7.69 10.50
C ILE A 55 4.44 7.22 10.04
N GLN A 56 4.52 5.99 9.56
CA GLN A 56 5.68 5.48 8.82
C GLN A 56 5.25 5.14 7.41
N VAL A 57 5.82 5.85 6.44
CA VAL A 57 5.45 5.73 5.03
C VAL A 57 6.45 4.81 4.34
N HIS A 58 5.95 3.70 3.82
CA HIS A 58 6.70 2.72 3.03
C HIS A 58 6.24 2.86 1.57
N TRP A 59 6.90 3.76 0.85
CA TRP A 59 6.45 4.25 -0.46
C TRP A 59 7.62 4.37 -1.44
N PRO A 60 7.60 3.67 -2.60
CA PRO A 60 8.74 3.62 -3.51
C PRO A 60 9.29 4.96 -3.99
N LEU A 61 8.49 6.04 -3.98
CA LEU A 61 8.96 7.36 -4.44
C LEU A 61 9.94 8.01 -3.46
N ILE A 62 9.75 7.82 -2.14
CA ILE A 62 10.47 8.59 -1.12
C ILE A 62 11.16 7.74 -0.05
N ASP A 63 10.95 6.42 -0.06
CA ASP A 63 11.59 5.55 0.92
C ASP A 63 13.11 5.58 0.76
N PHE A 64 13.80 5.56 1.89
CA PHE A 64 15.25 5.46 1.92
C PHE A 64 15.70 4.03 1.65
N GLU A 65 14.95 3.05 2.17
CA GLU A 65 15.22 1.64 1.93
C GLU A 65 15.05 1.33 0.45
N ASN A 66 16.05 0.65 -0.12
CA ASN A 66 16.08 0.26 -1.52
C ASN A 66 16.97 -0.96 -1.68
N GLY A 67 16.58 -1.92 -2.49
CA GLY A 67 17.42 -3.09 -2.71
C GLY A 67 16.65 -4.28 -3.27
N PRO A 68 17.39 -5.32 -3.68
CA PRO A 68 16.76 -6.57 -4.05
C PRO A 68 16.22 -7.29 -2.81
N VAL A 69 15.27 -8.19 -3.04
CA VAL A 69 14.72 -9.09 -2.02
C VAL A 69 15.86 -9.81 -1.28
N GLY A 70 15.90 -9.70 0.05
CA GLY A 70 16.93 -10.27 0.92
C GLY A 70 18.23 -9.45 1.01
N GLY A 71 18.25 -8.24 0.46
CA GLY A 71 19.36 -7.29 0.58
C GLY A 71 19.43 -6.57 1.93
N ALA A 72 20.45 -5.71 2.11
CA ALA A 72 20.68 -4.98 3.36
C ALA A 72 19.59 -3.92 3.66
N ASP A 73 19.04 -3.30 2.62
CA ASP A 73 18.00 -2.27 2.69
C ASP A 73 16.74 -2.73 1.91
N ASP A 74 16.30 -3.97 2.15
CA ASP A 74 15.21 -4.62 1.41
C ASP A 74 13.83 -3.98 1.69
N PHE A 75 13.51 -2.95 0.91
CA PHE A 75 12.24 -2.22 0.99
C PHE A 75 11.00 -3.13 0.93
N ILE A 76 11.02 -4.21 0.13
CA ILE A 76 9.82 -5.06 -0.02
C ILE A 76 9.52 -5.87 1.26
N GLU A 77 10.48 -5.97 2.19
CA GLU A 77 10.32 -6.69 3.45
C GLU A 77 9.19 -6.10 4.32
N TRP A 78 8.86 -4.81 4.20
CA TRP A 78 7.67 -4.25 4.87
C TRP A 78 6.37 -4.90 4.41
N PHE A 79 6.27 -5.19 3.12
CA PHE A 79 5.11 -5.86 2.53
C PHE A 79 5.08 -7.34 2.90
N PHE A 80 6.25 -8.00 2.98
CA PHE A 80 6.32 -9.37 3.50
C PHE A 80 5.98 -9.47 4.99
N LYS A 81 6.44 -8.53 5.83
CA LYS A 81 6.03 -8.47 7.24
C LYS A 81 4.52 -8.33 7.38
N ALA A 82 3.90 -7.46 6.59
CA ALA A 82 2.44 -7.34 6.58
C ALA A 82 1.75 -8.62 6.10
N ASP A 83 2.27 -9.29 5.07
CA ASP A 83 1.75 -10.58 4.61
C ASP A 83 1.88 -11.68 5.68
N ARG A 84 2.99 -11.70 6.44
CA ARG A 84 3.20 -12.63 7.56
C ARG A 84 2.40 -12.26 8.82
N GLY A 85 1.71 -11.12 8.84
CA GLY A 85 0.95 -10.62 9.99
C GLY A 85 1.81 -10.02 11.09
N GLU A 86 3.05 -9.65 10.78
CA GLU A 86 4.03 -9.06 11.71
C GLU A 86 3.98 -7.52 11.73
N LEU A 87 3.17 -6.90 10.85
CA LEU A 87 3.02 -5.45 10.73
C LEU A 87 1.55 -5.04 10.93
N GLU A 88 1.22 -4.49 12.09
CA GLU A 88 -0.14 -3.99 12.39
C GLU A 88 -0.09 -2.80 13.38
N PRO A 89 -0.87 -1.72 13.17
CA PRO A 89 -1.78 -1.47 12.04
C PRO A 89 -1.05 -0.92 10.80
N PHE A 90 -1.61 -1.22 9.62
CA PHE A 90 -1.20 -0.59 8.37
C PHE A 90 -2.39 -0.21 7.48
N VAL A 91 -2.23 0.88 6.74
CA VAL A 91 -3.11 1.29 5.64
C VAL A 91 -2.44 0.85 4.33
N LEU A 92 -3.21 0.17 3.47
CA LEU A 92 -2.75 -0.19 2.14
C LEU A 92 -3.22 0.88 1.15
N VAL A 93 -2.29 1.54 0.49
CA VAL A 93 -2.59 2.49 -0.60
C VAL A 93 -2.25 1.83 -1.92
N ILE A 94 -3.20 1.81 -2.83
CA ILE A 94 -3.01 1.34 -4.21
C ILE A 94 -3.05 2.54 -5.14
N GLU A 95 -2.02 2.70 -5.95
CA GLU A 95 -1.97 3.67 -7.04
C GLU A 95 -1.85 2.92 -8.37
N GLY A 96 -2.64 3.36 -9.35
CA GLY A 96 -2.81 2.67 -10.62
C GLY A 96 -3.90 1.59 -10.60
N SER A 97 -4.41 1.25 -11.79
CA SER A 97 -5.49 0.26 -11.94
C SER A 97 -4.98 -1.18 -11.81
N ILE A 98 -5.84 -2.09 -11.39
CA ILE A 98 -5.50 -3.51 -11.22
C ILE A 98 -5.60 -4.23 -12.57
N PRO A 99 -4.51 -4.82 -13.10
CA PRO A 99 -4.60 -5.63 -14.32
C PRO A 99 -5.35 -6.95 -14.07
N ASN A 100 -6.06 -7.44 -15.08
CA ASN A 100 -6.67 -8.76 -15.02
C ASN A 100 -5.65 -9.84 -15.37
N GLU A 101 -5.01 -10.36 -14.32
CA GLU A 101 -4.00 -11.41 -14.43
C GLU A 101 -4.59 -12.78 -14.85
N ALA A 102 -5.92 -12.94 -14.91
CA ALA A 102 -6.57 -14.20 -15.33
C ALA A 102 -6.68 -14.35 -16.86
N ILE A 103 -6.49 -13.28 -17.63
CA ILE A 103 -6.65 -13.31 -19.10
C ILE A 103 -5.32 -13.35 -19.88
N LYS A 104 -4.18 -13.29 -19.18
CA LYS A 104 -2.86 -13.42 -19.82
C LYS A 104 -2.58 -14.88 -20.21
N LYS A 105 -1.77 -15.08 -21.26
CA LYS A 105 -1.31 -16.41 -21.67
C LYS A 105 0.00 -16.82 -20.97
N GLU A 106 0.88 -15.86 -20.78
CA GLU A 106 2.21 -16.04 -20.18
C GLU A 106 2.65 -14.71 -19.53
N GLY A 107 3.71 -14.76 -18.71
CA GLY A 107 4.26 -13.58 -18.05
C GLY A 107 3.33 -13.01 -16.98
N TYR A 108 3.27 -11.69 -16.88
CA TYR A 108 2.40 -10.90 -15.99
C TYR A 108 2.25 -9.49 -16.59
N TRP A 109 1.20 -8.76 -16.22
CA TRP A 109 1.04 -7.36 -16.65
C TRP A 109 1.73 -6.40 -15.69
N SER A 110 1.58 -6.62 -14.39
CA SER A 110 2.28 -5.84 -13.37
C SER A 110 2.63 -6.68 -12.14
N GLY A 111 3.75 -6.33 -11.51
CA GLY A 111 4.23 -7.01 -10.32
C GLY A 111 5.12 -6.11 -9.47
N PHE A 112 5.25 -6.47 -8.20
CA PHE A 112 5.93 -5.68 -7.20
C PHE A 112 6.77 -6.58 -6.29
N GLY A 113 8.10 -6.48 -6.40
CA GLY A 113 8.99 -7.45 -5.77
C GLY A 113 8.84 -8.87 -6.31
N ASN A 114 9.67 -9.77 -5.78
CA ASN A 114 9.74 -11.17 -6.21
C ASN A 114 9.45 -12.10 -5.04
N ASN A 115 8.76 -13.21 -5.31
CA ASN A 115 8.54 -14.28 -4.35
C ASN A 115 9.89 -14.93 -4.00
N PRO A 116 10.33 -14.91 -2.73
CA PRO A 116 11.63 -15.46 -2.34
C PRO A 116 11.79 -16.95 -2.63
N ALA A 117 10.70 -17.72 -2.65
CA ALA A 117 10.72 -19.16 -2.87
C ALA A 117 10.83 -19.54 -4.35
N THR A 118 10.24 -18.75 -5.25
CA THR A 118 10.18 -19.08 -6.70
C THR A 118 11.02 -18.15 -7.57
N GLY A 119 11.46 -17.02 -7.03
CA GLY A 119 12.11 -15.94 -7.79
C GLY A 119 11.19 -15.23 -8.78
N GLN A 120 9.90 -15.57 -8.83
CA GLN A 120 8.94 -14.96 -9.75
C GLN A 120 8.36 -13.66 -9.20
N PRO A 121 8.02 -12.68 -10.05
CA PRO A 121 7.33 -11.47 -9.63
C PRO A 121 6.02 -11.79 -8.92
N ILE A 122 5.75 -11.10 -7.81
CA ILE A 122 4.44 -11.15 -7.15
C ILE A 122 3.54 -10.14 -7.85
N THR A 123 2.45 -10.60 -8.45
CA THR A 123 1.57 -9.70 -9.20
C THR A 123 0.87 -8.71 -8.27
N THR A 124 0.49 -7.55 -8.79
CA THR A 124 -0.24 -6.54 -7.99
C THR A 124 -1.54 -7.11 -7.43
N SER A 125 -2.29 -7.88 -8.23
CA SER A 125 -3.51 -8.57 -7.81
C SER A 125 -3.24 -9.57 -6.67
N GLU A 126 -2.12 -10.30 -6.73
CA GLU A 126 -1.71 -11.21 -5.66
C GLU A 126 -1.36 -10.46 -4.37
N TRP A 127 -0.73 -9.29 -4.45
CA TRP A 127 -0.53 -8.42 -3.27
C TRP A 127 -1.84 -7.94 -2.67
N LEU A 128 -2.83 -7.59 -3.49
CA LEU A 128 -4.16 -7.23 -2.98
C LEU A 128 -4.77 -8.39 -2.20
N ASP A 129 -4.73 -9.61 -2.75
CA ASP A 129 -5.28 -10.80 -2.08
C ASP A 129 -4.58 -11.09 -0.74
N ARG A 130 -3.26 -10.89 -0.69
CA ARG A 130 -2.43 -11.11 0.51
C ARG A 130 -2.64 -10.07 1.59
N LEU A 131 -2.76 -8.79 1.22
CA LEU A 131 -2.67 -7.66 2.15
C LEU A 131 -4.03 -7.07 2.53
N THR A 132 -4.99 -7.01 1.60
CA THR A 132 -6.29 -6.36 1.88
C THR A 132 -7.03 -6.97 3.08
N PRO A 133 -7.03 -8.30 3.35
CA PRO A 133 -7.71 -8.85 4.53
C PRO A 133 -7.05 -8.45 5.87
N LYS A 134 -5.79 -8.00 5.82
CA LYS A 134 -4.96 -7.69 7.01
C LYS A 134 -4.91 -6.18 7.28
N ALA A 135 -5.15 -5.37 6.27
CA ALA A 135 -5.08 -3.92 6.35
C ALA A 135 -6.14 -3.32 7.29
N LEU A 136 -5.77 -2.24 7.99
CA LEU A 136 -6.71 -1.41 8.75
C LEU A 136 -7.70 -0.73 7.80
N ALA A 137 -7.21 -0.21 6.68
CA ALA A 137 -7.98 0.41 5.60
C ALA A 137 -7.27 0.20 4.26
N VAL A 138 -8.04 0.27 3.17
CA VAL A 138 -7.52 0.24 1.80
C VAL A 138 -7.94 1.54 1.12
N VAL A 139 -6.97 2.24 0.54
CA VAL A 139 -7.15 3.51 -0.15
C VAL A 139 -6.81 3.33 -1.63
N ALA A 140 -7.72 3.71 -2.52
CA ALA A 140 -7.51 3.73 -3.96
C ALA A 140 -7.09 5.14 -4.40
N ALA A 141 -5.78 5.37 -4.50
CA ALA A 141 -5.22 6.66 -4.89
C ALA A 141 -5.30 6.85 -6.42
N GLY A 142 -6.04 7.88 -6.83
CA GLY A 142 -6.21 8.25 -8.24
C GLY A 142 -7.35 7.54 -8.96
N THR A 143 -7.78 8.11 -10.08
CA THR A 143 -8.91 7.56 -10.88
C THR A 143 -8.61 6.16 -11.41
N CYS A 144 -7.34 5.86 -11.70
CA CYS A 144 -6.92 4.55 -12.16
C CYS A 144 -7.17 3.48 -11.09
N ALA A 145 -6.75 3.71 -9.84
CA ALA A 145 -7.01 2.78 -8.75
C ALA A 145 -8.49 2.73 -8.37
N ALA A 146 -9.19 3.87 -8.34
CA ALA A 146 -10.57 3.93 -7.89
C ALA A 146 -11.57 3.32 -8.89
N TYR A 147 -11.36 3.54 -10.20
CA TYR A 147 -12.35 3.23 -11.24
C TYR A 147 -11.74 2.63 -12.52
N GLY A 148 -10.47 2.22 -12.50
CA GLY A 148 -9.73 1.72 -13.66
C GLY A 148 -9.13 2.83 -14.54
N GLY A 149 -9.83 3.96 -14.70
CA GLY A 149 -9.32 5.15 -15.38
C GLY A 149 -8.91 4.92 -16.84
N ILE A 150 -7.89 5.63 -17.31
CA ILE A 150 -7.46 5.57 -18.72
C ILE A 150 -6.93 4.18 -19.11
N HIS A 151 -6.32 3.45 -18.18
CA HIS A 151 -5.81 2.10 -18.43
C HIS A 151 -6.95 1.09 -18.65
N ALA A 152 -8.12 1.33 -18.07
CA ALA A 152 -9.33 0.52 -18.25
C ALA A 152 -10.20 0.98 -19.43
N MET A 153 -9.71 1.89 -20.28
CA MET A 153 -10.47 2.37 -21.44
C MET A 153 -10.83 1.26 -22.43
N ALA A 154 -11.84 1.50 -23.27
CA ALA A 154 -12.26 0.55 -24.30
C ALA A 154 -11.08 0.14 -25.20
N GLY A 155 -10.91 -1.17 -25.40
CA GLY A 155 -9.83 -1.75 -26.20
C GLY A 155 -8.53 -2.01 -25.43
N ASN A 156 -8.48 -1.76 -24.12
CA ASN A 156 -7.31 -2.13 -23.32
C ASN A 156 -7.08 -3.66 -23.33
N PRO A 157 -5.83 -4.13 -23.51
CA PRO A 157 -5.52 -5.56 -23.60
C PRO A 157 -5.36 -6.24 -22.22
N THR A 158 -5.29 -5.47 -21.14
CA THR A 158 -4.97 -5.95 -19.79
C THR A 158 -6.21 -6.29 -18.97
N GLY A 159 -7.41 -5.91 -19.42
CA GLY A 159 -8.65 -6.06 -18.67
C GLY A 159 -8.64 -5.25 -17.37
N ALA A 160 -7.96 -4.11 -17.34
CA ALA A 160 -7.74 -3.33 -16.14
C ALA A 160 -9.04 -2.86 -15.47
N MET A 161 -9.02 -2.76 -14.14
CA MET A 161 -10.19 -2.37 -13.33
C MET A 161 -9.78 -1.57 -12.08
N GLY A 162 -10.76 -0.99 -11.40
CA GLY A 162 -10.54 -0.35 -10.10
C GLY A 162 -10.43 -1.37 -8.96
N VAL A 163 -9.87 -0.93 -7.83
CA VAL A 163 -9.83 -1.69 -6.57
C VAL A 163 -11.23 -2.14 -6.14
N PRO A 164 -12.30 -1.30 -6.23
CA PRO A 164 -13.66 -1.75 -5.91
C PRO A 164 -14.21 -2.82 -6.85
N ASP A 165 -13.83 -2.81 -8.13
CA ASP A 165 -14.23 -3.85 -9.08
C ASP A 165 -13.51 -5.17 -8.81
N TYR A 166 -12.24 -5.10 -8.36
CA TYR A 166 -11.44 -6.26 -8.00
C TYR A 166 -11.90 -6.90 -6.68
N LEU A 167 -12.05 -6.10 -5.60
CA LEU A 167 -12.41 -6.59 -4.26
C LEU A 167 -13.93 -6.75 -4.06
N GLY A 168 -14.73 -6.10 -4.90
CA GLY A 168 -16.16 -5.94 -4.75
C GLY A 168 -16.54 -4.65 -4.02
N TRP A 169 -17.53 -3.93 -4.56
CA TRP A 169 -18.03 -2.65 -4.01
C TRP A 169 -18.57 -2.71 -2.58
N GLY A 170 -18.94 -3.90 -2.10
CA GLY A 170 -19.38 -4.13 -0.73
C GLY A 170 -18.26 -4.49 0.25
N TRP A 171 -17.01 -4.56 -0.21
CA TRP A 171 -15.86 -4.94 0.60
C TRP A 171 -15.63 -3.95 1.74
N LYS A 172 -15.22 -4.48 2.90
CA LYS A 172 -14.81 -3.71 4.07
C LYS A 172 -13.60 -4.35 4.72
N SER A 173 -12.74 -3.53 5.30
CA SER A 173 -11.61 -4.02 6.11
C SER A 173 -12.10 -4.69 7.40
N LYS A 174 -11.20 -5.37 8.12
CA LYS A 174 -11.48 -5.94 9.45
C LYS A 174 -11.96 -4.91 10.48
N ALA A 175 -11.65 -3.63 10.27
CA ALA A 175 -12.13 -2.51 11.09
C ALA A 175 -13.49 -1.96 10.64
N GLY A 176 -14.12 -2.57 9.62
CA GLY A 176 -15.41 -2.13 9.08
C GLY A 176 -15.34 -0.91 8.15
N ILE A 177 -14.13 -0.51 7.75
CA ILE A 177 -13.89 0.65 6.89
C ILE A 177 -14.11 0.22 5.42
N PRO A 178 -14.96 0.92 4.63
CA PRO A 178 -15.08 0.65 3.20
C PRO A 178 -13.79 1.02 2.45
N ILE A 179 -13.70 0.67 1.17
CA ILE A 179 -12.65 1.19 0.30
C ILE A 179 -12.76 2.72 0.27
N VAL A 180 -11.64 3.41 0.47
CA VAL A 180 -11.54 4.88 0.46
C VAL A 180 -10.99 5.36 -0.88
#